data_AF-Q40719-F1
#
_entry.id   AF-Q40719-F1
#
_cell.length_a   1.000
_cell.length_b   1.000
_cell.length_c   1.000
_cell.angle_alpha   90.00
_cell.angle_beta   90.00
_cell.angle_gamma   90.00
#
_symmetry.space_group_name_H-M   'P 1'
#
loop_
_entity.id
_entity.type
_entity.pdbx_description
1 polymer ?
#
loop_
_entity_poly.entity_id
_entity_poly.type
_entity_poly.pdbx_seq_one_letter_code
_entity_poly.pdbx_strand_id
1 'polypeptide(L)'
;RVVKRQCVATRRTGGADEQLRQDCCRQLAAVDDSWCRCSALNHMVGGIYRELGATDVGHPMAEVFPGCRRGDLERARATLPAFCNVDIPNGTGGVCYWLGYPRTPRTGH
;
A
#
# COMPACT_ATOMS: atom_id res chain seq x y z
N ARG A 1 -1.69 4.94 7.52
CA ARG A 1 -1.20 6.35 7.56
C ARG A 1 0.04 6.56 6.67
N VAL A 2 1.09 5.74 6.79
CA VAL A 2 2.29 5.80 5.91
C VAL A 2 1.95 5.72 4.43
N VAL A 3 1.11 4.76 4.02
CA VAL A 3 0.70 4.59 2.60
C VAL A 3 -0.01 5.83 2.05
N LYS A 4 -0.89 6.48 2.84
CA LYS A 4 -1.56 7.73 2.42
C LYS A 4 -0.54 8.85 2.19
N ARG A 5 0.48 8.95 3.06
CA ARG A 5 1.57 9.94 2.93
C ARG A 5 2.49 9.66 1.75
N GLN A 6 2.90 8.41 1.55
CA GLN A 6 3.70 7.99 0.40
C GLN A 6 2.97 8.23 -0.93
N CYS A 7 1.64 8.20 -0.93
CA CYS A 7 0.87 8.49 -2.13
C CYS A 7 0.86 9.99 -2.50
N VAL A 8 0.77 10.88 -1.50
CA VAL A 8 0.78 12.36 -1.71
C VAL A 8 2.19 12.88 -1.93
N ALA A 9 3.16 12.31 -1.21
CA ALA A 9 4.54 12.73 -1.24
C ALA A 9 5.34 11.80 -2.16
N THR A 10 5.48 12.20 -3.42
CA THR A 10 6.65 11.81 -4.20
C THR A 10 7.90 12.41 -3.52
N ARG A 11 8.53 11.65 -2.61
CA ARG A 11 9.87 11.89 -2.02
C ARG A 11 10.03 13.04 -1.00
N ARG A 12 9.46 12.94 0.20
CA ARG A 12 10.02 13.67 1.37
C ARG A 12 9.63 13.00 2.68
N THR A 13 10.58 12.33 3.32
CA THR A 13 10.50 11.83 4.70
C THR A 13 11.25 12.81 5.60
N GLY A 14 10.53 13.62 6.37
CA GLY A 14 11.07 14.44 7.46
C GLY A 14 10.82 13.78 8.82
N GLY A 15 11.56 14.14 9.87
CA GLY A 15 11.67 13.35 11.13
C GLY A 15 10.38 12.92 11.86
N ALA A 16 9.22 13.57 11.66
CA ALA A 16 7.93 13.10 12.17
C ALA A 16 7.39 11.84 11.42
N ASP A 17 7.92 11.54 10.23
CA ASP A 17 7.65 10.32 9.48
C ASP A 17 8.44 9.13 10.01
N GLU A 18 9.49 9.33 10.82
CA GLU A 18 10.35 8.23 11.27
C GLU A 18 9.66 7.33 12.30
N GLN A 19 9.02 7.90 13.32
CA GLN A 19 8.23 7.14 14.29
C GLN A 19 7.07 6.41 13.61
N LEU A 20 6.36 7.12 12.71
CA LEU A 20 5.25 6.58 11.94
C LEU A 20 5.70 5.44 11.01
N ARG A 21 6.89 5.58 10.40
CA ARG A 21 7.55 4.54 9.60
C ARG A 21 7.90 3.35 10.46
N GLN A 22 8.56 3.56 11.59
CA GLN A 22 8.95 2.48 12.50
C GLN A 22 7.74 1.71 13.00
N ASP A 23 6.67 2.38 13.42
CA ASP A 23 5.45 1.70 13.86
C ASP A 23 4.77 0.95 12.71
N CYS A 24 4.72 1.52 11.51
CA CYS A 24 4.19 0.84 10.32
C CYS A 24 5.00 -0.41 9.95
N CYS A 25 6.32 -0.31 9.97
CA CYS A 25 7.21 -1.43 9.65
C CYS A 25 7.19 -2.48 10.76
N ARG A 26 7.06 -2.08 12.03
CA ARG A 26 6.87 -3.01 13.15
C ARG A 26 5.57 -3.80 13.00
N GLN A 27 4.47 -3.13 12.67
CA GLN A 27 3.17 -3.80 12.43
C GLN A 27 3.25 -4.77 11.25
N LEU A 28 3.97 -4.40 10.19
CA LEU A 28 4.13 -5.28 9.03
C LEU A 28 5.03 -6.49 9.34
N ALA A 29 6.11 -6.28 10.09
CA ALA A 29 7.01 -7.35 10.52
C ALA A 29 6.36 -8.32 11.52
N ALA A 30 5.41 -7.84 12.32
CA ALA A 30 4.61 -8.64 13.24
C ALA A 30 3.62 -9.60 12.55
N VAL A 31 3.50 -9.54 11.22
CA VAL A 31 2.81 -10.59 10.47
C VAL A 31 3.78 -11.78 10.36
N ASP A 32 3.53 -12.79 11.19
CA ASP A 32 4.40 -13.97 11.37
C ASP A 32 4.60 -14.76 10.07
N ASP A 33 3.52 -14.96 9.31
CA ASP A 33 3.59 -15.60 8.02
C ASP A 33 3.96 -14.59 6.93
N SER A 34 5.15 -14.75 6.36
CA SER A 34 5.65 -13.88 5.30
C SER A 34 4.77 -13.93 4.04
N TRP A 35 4.04 -15.03 3.79
CA TRP A 35 3.04 -15.12 2.72
C TRP A 35 1.81 -14.23 2.99
N CYS A 36 1.45 -14.03 4.26
CA CYS A 36 0.30 -13.21 4.65
C CYS A 36 0.58 -11.71 4.61
N ARG A 37 1.85 -11.27 4.53
CA ARG A 37 2.22 -9.84 4.52
C ARG A 37 1.54 -9.08 3.39
N CYS A 38 1.58 -9.58 2.15
CA CYS A 38 0.89 -8.94 1.04
C CYS A 38 -0.63 -8.94 1.22
N SER A 39 -1.22 -10.02 1.74
CA SER A 39 -2.66 -10.07 2.02
C SER A 39 -3.08 -9.05 3.08
N ALA A 40 -2.29 -8.86 4.14
CA ALA A 40 -2.51 -7.83 5.14
C ALA A 40 -2.48 -6.42 4.52
N LEU A 41 -1.53 -6.15 3.60
CA LEU A 41 -1.47 -4.88 2.86
C LEU A 41 -2.70 -4.67 1.96
N ASN A 42 -3.22 -5.75 1.37
CA ASN A 42 -4.42 -5.72 0.56
C ASN A 42 -5.67 -5.33 1.39
N HIS A 43 -5.82 -5.90 2.58
CA HIS A 43 -6.91 -5.56 3.50
C HIS A 43 -6.79 -4.13 4.02
N MET A 44 -5.57 -3.66 4.32
CA MET A 44 -5.33 -2.29 4.78
C MET A 44 -5.87 -1.25 3.79
N VAL A 45 -5.63 -1.43 2.49
CA VAL A 45 -6.11 -0.48 1.47
C VAL A 45 -7.63 -0.52 1.31
N GLY A 46 -8.26 -1.69 1.45
CA GLY A 46 -9.72 -1.77 1.56
C GLY A 46 -10.28 -0.95 2.73
N GLY A 47 -9.59 -0.98 3.87
CA GLY A 47 -9.88 -0.11 5.01
C GLY A 47 -9.74 1.37 4.69
N ILE A 48 -8.68 1.76 3.98
CA ILE A 48 -8.46 3.15 3.53
C ILE A 48 -9.60 3.65 2.64
N TYR A 49 -10.05 2.84 1.68
CA TYR A 49 -11.18 3.20 0.82
C TYR A 49 -12.45 3.39 1.63
N ARG A 50 -12.75 2.45 2.53
CA ARG A 50 -13.93 2.53 3.43
C ARG A 50 -13.89 3.76 4.35
N GLU A 51 -12.74 4.05 4.95
CA GLU A 51 -12.54 5.24 5.80
C GLU A 51 -12.77 6.55 5.04
N LEU A 52 -12.38 6.59 3.77
CA LEU A 52 -12.48 7.78 2.92
C LEU A 52 -13.83 7.88 2.19
N GLY A 53 -14.73 6.90 2.35
CA GLY A 53 -15.96 6.81 1.55
C GLY A 53 -15.70 6.62 0.06
N ALA A 54 -14.50 6.19 -0.32
CA ALA A 54 -14.09 5.99 -1.69
C ALA A 54 -14.41 4.56 -2.14
N THR A 55 -14.80 4.39 -3.40
CA THR A 55 -14.96 3.05 -4.00
C THR A 55 -13.60 2.36 -4.12
N ASP A 56 -13.54 1.03 -3.97
CA ASP A 56 -12.34 0.24 -4.25
C ASP A 56 -12.24 -0.15 -5.74
N VAL A 57 -13.23 0.25 -6.54
CA VAL A 57 -13.34 0.02 -7.99
C VAL A 57 -13.14 1.32 -8.76
N GLY A 58 -12.41 1.28 -9.87
CA GLY A 58 -12.37 2.38 -10.84
C GLY A 58 -10.96 2.72 -11.34
N HIS A 59 -10.88 3.75 -12.17
CA HIS A 59 -9.70 4.01 -12.99
C HIS A 59 -8.42 4.28 -12.17
N PRO A 60 -7.25 3.82 -12.65
CA PRO A 60 -5.96 4.07 -11.97
C PRO A 60 -5.63 5.55 -11.81
N MET A 61 -6.15 6.41 -12.68
CA MET A 61 -5.96 7.86 -12.65
C MET A 61 -6.97 8.60 -11.77
N ALA A 62 -8.00 7.91 -11.25
CA ALA A 62 -8.95 8.53 -10.35
C ALA A 62 -8.26 8.91 -9.05
N GLU A 63 -8.49 10.15 -8.59
CA GLU A 63 -8.06 10.56 -7.25
C GLU A 63 -8.87 9.82 -6.20
N VAL A 64 -8.17 9.26 -5.21
CA VAL A 64 -8.79 8.65 -4.03
C VAL A 64 -8.99 9.71 -2.95
N PHE A 65 -8.05 10.65 -2.88
CA PHE A 65 -8.09 11.84 -2.04
C PHE A 65 -7.12 12.88 -2.65
N PRO A 66 -7.20 14.17 -2.27
CA PRO A 66 -6.45 15.23 -2.93
C PRO A 66 -4.95 14.93 -3.01
N GLY A 67 -4.40 14.89 -4.23
CA GLY A 67 -2.97 14.65 -4.47
C GLY A 67 -2.55 13.18 -4.46
N CYS A 68 -3.49 12.23 -4.37
CA CYS A 68 -3.21 10.80 -4.43
C CYS A 68 -4.14 10.10 -5.42
N ARG A 69 -3.56 9.63 -6.54
CA ARG A 69 -4.28 8.80 -7.52
C ARG A 69 -4.32 7.35 -7.06
N ARG A 70 -5.34 6.61 -7.48
CA ARG A 70 -5.51 5.20 -7.16
C ARG A 70 -4.26 4.37 -7.52
N GLY A 71 -3.71 4.55 -8.70
CA GLY A 71 -2.50 3.83 -9.12
C GLY A 71 -1.27 4.14 -8.25
N ASP A 72 -1.17 5.36 -7.72
CA ASP A 72 -0.07 5.76 -6.84
C ASP A 72 -0.26 5.17 -5.43
N LEU A 73 -1.50 5.05 -4.96
CA LEU A 73 -1.84 4.38 -3.70
C LEU A 73 -1.54 2.88 -3.76
N GLU A 74 -1.96 2.22 -4.84
CA GLU A 74 -1.74 0.80 -5.07
C GLU A 74 -0.24 0.49 -5.19
N ARG A 75 0.52 1.37 -5.89
CA ARG A 75 1.98 1.26 -5.99
C ARG A 75 2.66 1.44 -4.62
N ALA A 76 2.27 2.46 -3.86
CA ALA A 76 2.83 2.71 -2.52
C ALA A 76 2.63 1.51 -1.59
N ARG A 77 1.44 0.88 -1.63
CA ARG A 77 1.19 -0.36 -0.87
C ARG A 77 2.10 -1.49 -1.32
N ALA A 78 2.29 -1.66 -2.64
CA ALA A 78 3.02 -2.79 -3.19
C ALA A 78 4.52 -2.72 -2.83
N THR A 79 5.07 -1.50 -2.74
CA THR A 79 6.46 -1.23 -2.36
C THR A 79 6.68 -1.11 -0.85
N LEU A 80 5.63 -1.13 -0.03
CA LEU A 80 5.74 -0.98 1.42
C LEU A 80 6.65 -2.04 2.09
N PRO A 81 6.65 -3.32 1.67
CA PRO A 81 7.53 -4.30 2.27
C PRO A 81 9.01 -4.05 1.95
N ALA A 82 9.33 -3.69 0.70
CA ALA A 82 10.67 -3.24 0.31
C ALA A 82 11.09 -1.99 1.11
N PHE A 83 10.17 -1.04 1.32
CA PHE A 83 10.41 0.15 2.13
C PHE A 83 10.71 -0.17 3.60
N CYS A 84 10.07 -1.21 4.14
CA CYS A 84 10.28 -1.68 5.51
C CYS A 84 11.38 -2.74 5.64
N ASN A 85 12.00 -3.15 4.53
CA ASN A 85 12.98 -4.23 4.46
C ASN A 85 12.48 -5.53 5.14
N VAL A 86 11.22 -5.90 4.92
CA VAL A 86 10.64 -7.16 5.41
C VAL A 86 10.61 -8.21 4.32
N ASP A 87 10.88 -9.46 4.69
CA ASP A 87 10.92 -10.59 3.77
C ASP A 87 9.52 -10.92 3.21
N ILE A 88 9.42 -11.25 1.92
CA ILE A 88 8.20 -11.78 1.33
C ILE A 88 8.56 -12.89 0.35
N PRO A 89 7.94 -14.09 0.47
CA PRO A 89 8.13 -15.18 -0.47
C PRO A 89 7.58 -14.76 -1.84
N ASN A 90 8.38 -14.97 -2.89
CA ASN A 90 8.09 -14.62 -4.28
C ASN A 90 8.00 -13.12 -4.65
N GLY A 91 8.53 -12.23 -3.81
CA GLY A 91 8.71 -10.82 -4.17
C GLY A 91 10.13 -10.54 -4.65
N THR A 92 10.38 -10.41 -5.96
CA THR A 92 11.65 -9.86 -6.46
C THR A 92 11.88 -8.47 -5.84
N GLY A 93 12.91 -8.34 -4.98
CA GLY A 93 13.18 -7.07 -4.28
C GLY A 93 12.14 -6.67 -3.21
N GLY A 94 11.35 -7.61 -2.66
CA GLY A 94 10.44 -7.33 -1.55
C GLY A 94 9.16 -6.56 -1.95
N VAL A 95 8.78 -6.60 -3.23
CA VAL A 95 7.58 -5.95 -3.75
C VAL A 95 6.45 -6.97 -3.91
N CYS A 96 5.25 -6.62 -3.44
CA CYS A 96 4.04 -7.41 -3.71
C CYS A 96 3.57 -7.16 -5.15
N TYR A 97 4.13 -7.87 -6.14
CA TYR A 97 3.89 -7.58 -7.56
C TYR A 97 2.41 -7.67 -7.98
N TRP A 98 1.67 -8.69 -7.53
CA TRP A 98 0.24 -8.82 -7.82
C TRP A 98 -0.63 -7.71 -7.21
N LEU A 99 -0.07 -6.95 -6.26
CA LEU A 99 -0.72 -5.77 -5.67
C LEU A 99 -0.36 -4.47 -6.38
N GLY A 100 0.73 -4.42 -7.16
CA GLY A 100 1.17 -3.23 -7.88
C GLY A 100 0.45 -3.03 -9.21
N TYR A 101 -0.20 -4.07 -9.73
CA TYR A 101 -1.09 -3.93 -10.88
C TYR A 101 -2.38 -3.26 -10.41
N PRO A 102 -2.79 -2.13 -11.01
CA PRO A 102 -4.11 -1.60 -10.74
C PRO A 102 -5.10 -2.72 -11.07
N ARG A 103 -5.98 -3.04 -10.13
CA ARG A 103 -7.11 -3.92 -10.44
C ARG A 103 -7.85 -3.26 -11.59
N THR A 104 -7.70 -3.81 -12.80
CA THR A 104 -8.72 -3.64 -13.83
C THR A 104 -10.06 -3.98 -13.16
N PRO A 105 -11.15 -3.29 -13.53
CA PRO A 105 -12.45 -3.65 -12.98
C PRO A 105 -12.59 -5.16 -13.15
N ARG A 106 -12.86 -5.87 -12.05
CA ARG A 106 -13.29 -7.25 -12.13
C ARG A 106 -14.60 -7.20 -12.91
N THR A 107 -14.53 -7.31 -14.22
CA THR A 107 -15.64 -7.77 -15.02
C THR A 107 -15.91 -9.17 -14.50
N GLY A 108 -16.91 -9.26 -13.63
CA GLY A 108 -17.41 -10.55 -13.18
C GLY A 108 -17.77 -11.38 -14.40
N HIS A 109 -17.16 -12.55 -14.48
CA HIS A 109 -17.61 -13.67 -15.28
C HIS A 109 -17.52 -14.89 -14.38
#